data_AF-A0A2L2M0A5-F1
#
_entry.id   AF-A0A2L2M0A5-F1
#
_cell.length_a   1.000
_cell.length_b   1.000
_cell.length_c   1.000
_cell.angle_alpha   90.00
_cell.angle_beta   90.00
_cell.angle_gamma   90.00
#
_symmetry.space_group_name_H-M   'P 1'
#
loop_
_entity.id
_entity.type
_entity.pdbx_description
1 polymer ?
#
loop_
_entity_poly.entity_id
_entity_poly.type
_entity_poly.pdbx_seq_one_letter_code
_entity_poly.pdbx_strand_id
1 'polypeptide(L)'
;MKGIPRARYWQHWWISMLLLSFSTLIAIGLAIHFSVDRVFWPIALMAHLSINLIFSFVFAAFQTYFKHSVWQSVVLINITAVLLIAIHAMFYLQTIDWNAVSEGQQQLSLLQQVIHSDMALWIVYMLPLLVVMLIAAIKKYRYS
;
A
#
# COMPACT_ATOMS: atom_id res chain seq x y z
N MET A 1 30.90 -5.07 6.18
CA MET A 1 29.76 -4.29 6.71
C MET A 1 29.54 -4.67 8.17
N LYS A 2 30.01 -3.86 9.14
CA LYS A 2 29.75 -4.11 10.57
C LYS A 2 28.28 -3.77 10.88
N GLY A 3 27.52 -4.82 11.22
CA GLY A 3 26.41 -4.80 12.18
C GLY A 3 25.27 -3.84 11.90
N ILE A 4 24.46 -4.10 10.88
CA ILE A 4 23.05 -3.71 11.01
C ILE A 4 22.38 -4.82 11.85
N PRO A 5 21.76 -4.52 13.00
CA PRO A 5 21.24 -5.55 13.88
C PRO A 5 20.16 -6.34 13.13
N ARG A 6 20.34 -7.65 13.01
CA ARG A 6 19.33 -8.58 12.45
C ARG A 6 17.94 -8.33 13.07
N ALA A 7 17.91 -8.00 14.36
CA ALA A 7 16.71 -7.64 15.09
C ALA A 7 15.97 -6.43 14.48
N ARG A 8 16.69 -5.38 14.06
CA ARG A 8 16.09 -4.16 13.49
C ARG A 8 15.43 -4.42 12.14
N TYR A 9 16.06 -5.24 11.30
CA TYR A 9 15.46 -5.70 10.04
C TYR A 9 14.11 -6.36 10.29
N TRP A 10 14.07 -7.33 11.21
CA TRP A 10 12.83 -8.04 11.54
C TRP A 10 11.79 -7.14 12.21
N GLN A 11 12.18 -6.11 12.97
CA GLN A 11 11.23 -5.11 13.47
C GLN A 11 10.54 -4.35 12.34
N HIS A 12 11.30 -3.84 11.35
CA HIS A 12 10.73 -3.16 10.19
C HIS A 12 9.81 -4.09 9.37
N TRP A 13 10.23 -5.35 9.21
CA TRP A 13 9.46 -6.36 8.50
C TRP A 13 8.15 -6.69 9.20
N TRP A 14 8.17 -6.96 10.51
CA TRP A 14 6.95 -7.27 11.28
C TRP A 14 5.97 -6.11 11.30
N ILE A 15 6.46 -4.87 11.45
CA ILE A 15 5.60 -3.68 11.43
C ILE A 15 4.93 -3.53 10.07
N SER A 16 5.68 -3.66 8.98
CA SER A 16 5.12 -3.59 7.61
C SER A 16 4.12 -4.71 7.37
N MET A 17 4.47 -5.95 7.69
CA MET A 17 3.62 -7.10 7.44
C MET A 17 2.33 -7.04 8.24
N LEU A 18 2.38 -6.75 9.54
CA LEU A 18 1.20 -6.74 10.41
C LEU A 18 0.22 -5.62 10.01
N LEU A 19 0.72 -4.39 9.84
CA LEU A 19 -0.15 -3.25 9.52
C LEU A 19 -0.76 -3.37 8.12
N LEU A 20 0.01 -3.79 7.11
CA LEU A 20 -0.52 -3.97 5.75
C LEU A 20 -1.47 -5.18 5.65
N SER A 21 -1.19 -6.26 6.38
CA SER A 21 -2.11 -7.40 6.45
C SER A 21 -3.42 -7.00 7.11
N PHE A 22 -3.35 -6.25 8.21
CA PHE A 22 -4.55 -5.72 8.87
C PHE A 22 -5.34 -4.78 7.95
N SER A 23 -4.68 -3.89 7.21
CA SER A 23 -5.37 -3.03 6.24
C SER A 23 -5.99 -3.82 5.08
N THR A 24 -5.33 -4.90 4.65
CA THR A 24 -5.86 -5.81 3.63
C THR A 24 -7.10 -6.53 4.12
N LEU A 25 -7.13 -6.98 5.38
CA LEU A 25 -8.32 -7.60 5.96
C LEU A 25 -9.51 -6.62 6.00
N ILE A 26 -9.26 -5.35 6.33
CA ILE A 26 -10.29 -4.31 6.28
C ILE A 26 -10.77 -4.10 4.84
N ALA A 27 -9.85 -3.95 3.88
CA ALA A 27 -10.19 -3.74 2.47
C ALA A 27 -11.00 -4.91 1.87
N ILE A 28 -10.61 -6.15 2.18
CA ILE A 28 -11.35 -7.35 1.76
C ILE A 28 -12.70 -7.44 2.46
N GLY A 29 -12.79 -7.05 3.74
CA GLY A 29 -14.07 -6.96 4.45
C GLY A 29 -15.05 -5.98 3.78
N LEU A 30 -14.56 -4.80 3.38
CA LEU A 30 -15.33 -3.84 2.59
C LEU A 30 -15.76 -4.43 1.24
N ALA A 31 -14.83 -5.10 0.55
CA ALA A 31 -15.12 -5.72 -0.74
C ALA A 31 -16.22 -6.78 -0.64
N ILE A 32 -16.17 -7.67 0.36
CA ILE A 32 -17.19 -8.70 0.59
C ILE A 32 -18.54 -8.05 0.94
N HIS A 33 -18.54 -6.92 1.64
CA HIS A 33 -19.77 -6.23 2.02
C HIS A 33 -20.49 -5.59 0.82
N PHE A 34 -19.74 -4.95 -0.08
CA PHE A 34 -20.31 -4.19 -1.21
C PHE A 34 -20.42 -4.98 -2.52
N SER A 35 -19.72 -6.10 -2.66
CA SER A 35 -19.74 -6.89 -3.89
C SER A 35 -20.85 -7.96 -3.91
N VAL A 36 -21.25 -8.31 -5.13
CA VAL A 36 -22.18 -9.43 -5.39
C VAL A 36 -21.41 -10.76 -5.49
N ASP A 37 -20.18 -10.74 -6.00
CA ASP A 37 -19.34 -11.92 -6.13
C ASP A 37 -18.57 -12.20 -4.83
N ARG A 38 -18.86 -13.35 -4.19
CA ARG A 38 -18.23 -13.75 -2.93
C ARG A 38 -17.06 -14.73 -3.08
N VAL A 39 -16.88 -15.30 -4.28
CA VAL A 39 -15.87 -16.35 -4.53
C VAL A 39 -14.51 -15.76 -4.88
N PHE A 40 -14.49 -14.56 -5.46
CA PHE A 40 -13.27 -13.86 -5.86
C PHE A 40 -12.42 -13.37 -4.67
N TRP A 41 -13.06 -12.88 -3.59
CA TRP A 41 -12.34 -12.18 -2.51
C TRP A 41 -11.35 -13.00 -1.70
N PRO A 42 -11.56 -14.30 -1.42
CA PRO A 42 -10.52 -15.13 -0.82
C PRO A 42 -9.25 -15.20 -1.68
N ILE A 43 -9.38 -15.27 -3.00
CA ILE A 43 -8.25 -15.29 -3.94
C ILE A 43 -7.55 -13.92 -3.92
N ALA A 44 -8.33 -12.84 -3.98
CA ALA A 44 -7.81 -11.48 -3.88
C ALA A 44 -7.07 -11.25 -2.56
N LEU A 45 -7.56 -11.77 -1.44
CA LEU A 45 -6.90 -11.72 -0.14
C LEU A 45 -5.53 -12.40 -0.19
N MET A 46 -5.44 -13.63 -0.71
CA MET A 46 -4.16 -14.34 -0.83
C MET A 46 -3.16 -13.58 -1.71
N ALA A 47 -3.62 -12.99 -2.82
CA ALA A 47 -2.78 -12.17 -3.69
C ALA A 47 -2.24 -10.93 -2.96
N HIS A 48 -3.09 -10.19 -2.26
CA HIS A 48 -2.69 -9.00 -1.52
C HIS A 48 -1.75 -9.33 -0.34
N LEU A 49 -2.00 -10.42 0.39
CA LEU A 49 -1.09 -10.86 1.45
C LEU A 49 0.29 -11.26 0.90
N SER A 50 0.33 -11.87 -0.29
CA SER A 50 1.59 -12.20 -0.97
C SER A 50 2.36 -10.94 -1.40
N ILE A 51 1.66 -9.92 -1.90
CA ILE A 51 2.24 -8.61 -2.22
C ILE A 51 2.80 -7.97 -0.95
N ASN A 52 2.03 -7.95 0.15
CA ASN A 52 2.47 -7.41 1.43
C ASN A 52 3.72 -8.11 1.97
N LEU A 53 3.79 -9.43 1.81
CA LEU A 53 4.94 -10.23 2.22
C LEU A 53 6.22 -9.78 1.47
N ILE A 54 6.15 -9.73 0.14
CA ILE A 54 7.27 -9.32 -0.72
C ILE A 54 7.66 -7.87 -0.42
N PHE A 55 6.67 -6.98 -0.37
CA PHE A 55 6.86 -5.57 -0.06
C PHE A 55 7.56 -5.39 1.30
N SER A 56 7.13 -6.12 2.33
CA SER A 56 7.71 -6.03 3.68
C SER A 56 9.18 -6.42 3.72
N PHE A 57 9.61 -7.42 2.93
CA PHE A 57 11.02 -7.78 2.80
C PHE A 57 11.84 -6.65 2.17
N VAL A 58 11.34 -6.07 1.07
CA VAL A 58 12.01 -4.96 0.37
C VAL A 58 12.05 -3.73 1.27
N PHE A 59 10.93 -3.33 1.84
CA PHE A 59 10.82 -2.19 2.73
C PHE A 59 11.75 -2.32 3.94
N ALA A 60 11.76 -3.48 4.60
CA ALA A 60 12.67 -3.73 5.72
C ALA A 60 14.13 -3.63 5.31
N ALA A 61 14.50 -4.14 4.12
CA ALA A 61 15.86 -4.03 3.61
C ALA A 61 16.27 -2.56 3.41
N PHE A 62 15.40 -1.75 2.80
CA PHE A 62 15.65 -0.32 2.60
C PHE A 62 15.75 0.45 3.92
N GLN A 63 14.80 0.28 4.85
CA GLN A 63 14.83 0.93 6.17
C GLN A 63 16.10 0.60 6.94
N THR A 64 16.50 -0.67 6.90
CA THR A 64 17.71 -1.22 7.54
C THR A 64 18.97 -0.64 6.91
N TYR A 65 19.06 -0.66 5.58
CA TYR A 65 20.19 -0.15 4.81
C TYR A 65 20.44 1.35 5.09
N PHE A 66 19.37 2.15 5.08
CA PHE A 66 19.45 3.59 5.36
C PHE A 66 19.44 3.93 6.86
N LYS A 67 19.54 2.92 7.74
CA LYS A 67 19.61 3.07 9.20
C LYS A 67 18.48 3.91 9.79
N HIS A 68 17.28 3.79 9.23
CA HIS A 68 16.10 4.46 9.74
C HIS A 68 15.66 3.90 11.09
N SER A 69 14.89 4.70 11.83
CA SER A 69 14.32 4.27 13.11
C SER A 69 13.06 3.43 12.90
N VAL A 70 12.76 2.58 13.86
CA VAL A 70 11.53 1.76 13.86
C VAL A 70 10.28 2.65 13.80
N TRP A 71 10.31 3.79 14.50
CA TRP A 71 9.23 4.77 14.46
C TRP A 71 8.93 5.30 13.05
N GLN A 72 9.96 5.55 12.23
CA GLN A 72 9.75 5.97 10.84
C GLN A 72 8.99 4.90 10.04
N SER A 73 9.22 3.61 10.32
CA SER A 73 8.45 2.53 9.68
C SER A 73 7.01 2.50 10.16
N VAL A 74 6.75 2.69 11.46
CA VAL A 74 5.39 2.76 11.99
C VAL A 74 4.60 3.86 11.29
N VAL A 75 5.15 5.08 11.21
CA VAL A 75 4.47 6.23 10.59
C VAL A 75 4.22 5.97 9.10
N LEU A 76 5.25 5.59 8.35
CA LEU A 76 5.13 5.41 6.90
C LEU A 76 4.14 4.31 6.54
N ILE A 77 4.22 3.16 7.22
CA ILE A 77 3.33 2.04 6.92
C ILE A 77 1.88 2.35 7.35
N ASN A 78 1.65 3.06 8.46
CA ASN A 78 0.29 3.47 8.82
C ASN A 78 -0.31 4.39 7.75
N ILE A 79 0.45 5.35 7.23
CA ILE A 79 -0.01 6.22 6.14
C ILE A 79 -0.34 5.36 4.91
N THR A 80 0.54 4.44 4.51
CA THR A 80 0.30 3.52 3.39
C THR A 80 -0.95 2.67 3.62
N ALA A 81 -1.12 2.09 4.80
CA ALA A 81 -2.26 1.27 5.18
C ALA A 81 -3.58 2.05 5.08
N VAL A 82 -3.62 3.28 5.61
CA VAL A 82 -4.81 4.15 5.53
C VAL A 82 -5.12 4.51 4.08
N LEU A 83 -4.10 4.84 3.27
CA LEU A 83 -4.30 5.14 1.85
C LEU A 83 -4.83 3.94 1.07
N LEU A 84 -4.34 2.73 1.35
CA LEU A 84 -4.84 1.49 0.73
C LEU A 84 -6.31 1.25 1.08
N ILE A 85 -6.69 1.42 2.35
CA ILE A 85 -8.10 1.30 2.78
C ILE A 85 -8.94 2.35 2.08
N ALA A 86 -8.47 3.60 2.03
CA ALA A 86 -9.20 4.71 1.43
C ALA A 86 -9.44 4.50 -0.07
N ILE A 87 -8.45 4.02 -0.83
CA ILE A 87 -8.61 3.71 -2.26
C ILE A 87 -9.65 2.60 -2.46
N HIS A 88 -9.58 1.51 -1.69
CA HIS A 88 -10.57 0.44 -1.79
C HIS A 88 -11.96 0.94 -1.41
N ALA A 89 -12.09 1.72 -0.34
CA ALA A 89 -13.37 2.29 0.07
C ALA A 89 -13.94 3.19 -1.04
N MET A 90 -13.12 4.06 -1.63
CA MET A 90 -13.55 4.93 -2.72
C MET A 90 -13.97 4.13 -3.97
N PHE A 91 -13.28 3.04 -4.29
CA PHE A 91 -13.66 2.16 -5.41
C PHE A 91 -15.09 1.61 -5.26
N TYR A 92 -15.50 1.22 -4.05
CA TYR A 92 -16.86 0.70 -3.82
C TYR A 92 -17.91 1.77 -3.57
N LEU A 93 -17.53 2.91 -2.98
CA LEU A 93 -18.47 3.99 -2.65
C LEU A 93 -18.76 4.92 -3.84
N GLN A 94 -17.93 4.91 -4.89
CA GLN A 94 -18.18 5.67 -6.10
C GLN A 94 -19.29 5.01 -6.93
N THR A 95 -20.41 5.70 -7.08
CA THR A 95 -21.48 5.31 -8.00
C THR A 95 -21.09 5.74 -9.42
N ILE A 96 -20.82 4.75 -10.27
CA ILE A 96 -20.52 4.95 -11.69
C ILE A 96 -21.58 4.24 -12.51
N ASP A 97 -22.21 4.95 -13.44
CA ASP A 97 -23.06 4.35 -14.45
C ASP A 97 -22.19 3.74 -15.56
N TRP A 98 -21.83 2.48 -15.37
CA TRP A 98 -21.00 1.75 -16.32
C TRP A 98 -21.65 1.59 -17.69
N ASN A 99 -22.99 1.60 -17.76
CA ASN A 99 -23.70 1.52 -19.03
C ASN A 99 -23.49 2.82 -19.82
N ALA A 100 -23.73 3.97 -19.21
CA ALA A 100 -23.49 5.28 -19.83
C ALA A 100 -22.01 5.48 -20.22
N VAL A 101 -21.07 4.95 -19.44
CA VAL A 101 -19.64 4.99 -19.78
C VAL A 101 -19.33 4.11 -21.00
N SER A 102 -19.85 2.87 -21.04
CA SER A 102 -19.62 1.95 -22.16
C SER A 102 -20.25 2.41 -23.48
N GLU A 103 -21.38 3.11 -23.40
CA GLU A 103 -22.06 3.73 -24.54
C GLU A 103 -21.41 5.05 -24.97
N GLY A 104 -20.38 5.51 -24.26
CA GLY A 104 -19.66 6.76 -24.54
C GLY A 104 -20.44 8.03 -24.19
N GLN A 105 -21.57 7.91 -23.50
CA GLN A 105 -22.43 9.02 -23.08
C GLN A 105 -21.88 9.75 -21.85
N GLN A 106 -21.07 9.07 -21.05
CA GLN A 106 -20.41 9.63 -19.88
C GLN A 106 -18.92 9.32 -19.90
N GLN A 107 -18.10 10.31 -19.58
CA GLN A 107 -16.68 10.10 -19.30
C GLN A 107 -16.45 10.03 -17.79
N LEU A 108 -15.56 9.12 -17.38
CA LEU A 108 -15.10 9.08 -16.00
C LEU A 108 -14.32 10.36 -15.69
N SER A 109 -14.57 10.94 -14.51
CA SER A 109 -13.69 11.99 -13.98
C SER A 109 -12.27 11.45 -13.76
N LEU A 110 -11.27 12.33 -13.75
CA LEU A 110 -9.87 11.92 -13.52
C LEU A 110 -9.70 11.12 -12.23
N LEU A 111 -10.41 11.49 -11.16
CA LEU A 111 -10.37 10.78 -9.89
C LEU A 111 -10.91 9.35 -10.03
N GLN A 112 -12.05 9.18 -10.71
CA GLN A 112 -12.62 7.86 -10.98
C GLN A 112 -11.71 7.01 -11.87
N GLN A 113 -11.11 7.60 -12.91
CA GLN A 113 -10.14 6.91 -13.77
C GLN A 113 -8.96 6.39 -12.96
N VAL A 114 -8.43 7.21 -12.05
CA VAL A 114 -7.31 6.81 -11.18
C VAL A 114 -7.74 5.69 -10.23
N ILE A 115 -8.83 5.86 -9.49
CA ILE A 115 -9.29 4.88 -8.48
C ILE A 115 -9.63 3.53 -9.10
N HIS A 116 -10.24 3.51 -10.28
CA HIS A 116 -10.59 2.28 -11.00
C HIS A 116 -9.44 1.72 -11.84
N SER A 117 -8.26 2.34 -11.80
CA SER A 117 -7.04 1.79 -12.41
C SER A 117 -6.25 0.96 -11.41
N ASP A 118 -5.66 -0.14 -11.89
CA ASP A 118 -4.71 -0.92 -11.09
C ASP A 118 -3.50 -0.08 -10.62
N MET A 119 -3.18 1.01 -11.35
CA MET A 119 -2.06 1.89 -11.03
C MET A 119 -2.18 2.59 -9.67
N ALA A 120 -3.39 2.92 -9.23
CA ALA A 120 -3.58 3.63 -7.95
C ALA A 120 -3.05 2.81 -6.76
N LEU A 121 -3.28 1.50 -6.77
CA LEU A 121 -2.75 0.58 -5.76
C LEU A 121 -1.21 0.56 -5.79
N TRP A 122 -0.61 0.40 -6.97
CA TRP A 122 0.84 0.35 -7.12
C TRP A 122 1.53 1.65 -6.68
N ILE A 123 0.94 2.80 -6.98
CA ILE A 123 1.44 4.11 -6.56
C ILE A 123 1.51 4.18 -5.02
N VAL A 124 0.48 3.70 -4.32
CA VAL A 124 0.46 3.71 -2.85
C VAL A 124 1.52 2.79 -2.25
N TYR A 125 1.79 1.62 -2.84
CA TYR A 125 2.90 0.76 -2.42
C TYR A 125 4.27 1.38 -2.70
N MET A 126 4.43 2.11 -3.80
CA MET A 126 5.72 2.75 -4.14
C MET A 126 6.04 3.94 -3.24
N LEU A 127 5.03 4.69 -2.80
CA LEU A 127 5.18 5.91 -1.99
C LEU A 127 6.10 5.75 -0.77
N PRO A 128 5.91 4.77 0.14
CA PRO A 128 6.79 4.61 1.31
C PRO A 128 8.25 4.33 0.92
N LEU A 129 8.50 3.63 -0.20
CA LEU A 129 9.87 3.38 -0.69
C LEU A 129 10.52 4.66 -1.22
N LEU A 130 9.77 5.46 -1.98
CA LEU A 130 10.22 6.76 -2.47
C LEU A 130 10.56 7.70 -1.31
N VAL A 131 9.70 7.75 -0.29
CA VAL A 131 9.94 8.58 0.90
C VAL A 131 11.18 8.11 1.68
N VAL A 132 11.41 6.80 1.79
CA VAL A 132 12.64 6.27 2.40
C VAL A 132 13.89 6.75 1.67
N MET A 133 13.90 6.66 0.35
CA MET A 133 15.02 7.13 -0.47
C MET A 133 15.22 8.64 -0.36
N LEU A 134 14.13 9.41 -0.33
CA LEU A 134 14.18 10.87 -0.19
C LEU A 134 14.76 11.28 1.16
N ILE A 135 14.33 10.67 2.27
CA ILE A 135 14.88 10.94 3.60
C ILE A 135 16.37 10.63 3.63
N ALA A 136 16.79 9.52 3.01
CA ALA A 136 18.20 9.15 2.92
C ALA A 136 19.01 10.16 2.10
N ALA A 137 18.48 10.62 0.96
CA ALA A 137 19.11 11.63 0.13
C ALA A 137 19.28 12.96 0.88
N ILE A 138 18.23 13.44 1.56
CA ILE A 138 18.28 14.68 2.36
C ILE A 138 19.33 14.59 3.47
N LYS A 139 19.39 13.45 4.19
CA LYS A 139 20.41 13.23 5.22
C LYS A 139 21.81 13.25 4.62
N LYS A 140 22.01 12.64 3.45
CA LYS A 140 23.30 12.65 2.76
C LYS A 140 23.72 14.08 2.41
N TYR A 141 22.83 14.90 1.84
CA TYR A 141 23.13 16.29 1.49
C TYR A 141 23.39 17.20 2.71
N ARG A 142 22.71 16.97 3.84
CA ARG A 142 22.87 17.82 5.04
C ARG A 142 24.21 17.59 5.77
N TYR A 143 24.80 16.40 5.64
CA TYR A 143 26.02 16.00 6.36
C TYR A 143 27.21 15.70 5.43
N SER A 144 27.09 16.07 4.15
CA SER A 144 28.20 16.13 3.19
C SER A 144 28.81 17.52 3.19
#